data_AF-A0A970G7X0-F1
#
_entry.id   AF-A0A970G7X0-F1
#
_cell.length_a   1.000
_cell.length_b   1.000
_cell.length_c   1.000
_cell.angle_alpha   90.00
_cell.angle_beta   90.00
_cell.angle_gamma   90.00
#
_symmetry.space_group_name_H-M   'P 1'
#
loop_
_entity.id
_entity.type
_entity.pdbx_description
1 polymer ?
#
loop_
_entity_poly.entity_id
_entity_poly.type
_entity_poly.pdbx_seq_one_letter_code
_entity_poly.pdbx_strand_id
1 'polypeptide(L)'
;MQSRRILYLIIIVIIAFLVINQNGLHMQDDLSPTIAREQIFDDFKNQTGEVSLSFPKSFGGTNGELFYLCQQGAEKPVTKVYRIYRLESGELDYQLHDEWDNVVLPANRFETYYLKQGEWVKHRK
;
A
#
# COMPACT_ATOMS: atom_id res chain seq x y z
N MET A 1 14.52 20.93 -41.38
CA MET A 1 14.15 21.59 -40.09
C MET A 1 12.72 21.25 -39.59
N GLN A 2 11.91 20.46 -40.30
CA GLN A 2 10.59 19.99 -39.79
C GLN A 2 10.63 18.66 -39.02
N SER A 3 11.62 17.78 -39.28
CA SER A 3 11.70 16.47 -38.61
C SER A 3 11.99 16.57 -37.10
N ARG A 4 12.68 17.63 -36.66
CA ARG A 4 12.89 17.90 -35.23
C ARG A 4 11.57 18.20 -34.51
N ARG A 5 10.63 18.91 -35.15
CA ARG A 5 9.33 19.26 -34.55
C ARG A 5 8.42 18.04 -34.37
N ILE A 6 8.47 17.09 -35.30
CA ILE A 6 7.70 15.83 -35.22
C ILE A 6 8.21 14.97 -34.05
N LEU A 7 9.53 14.92 -33.83
CA LEU A 7 10.12 14.19 -32.72
C LEU A 7 9.64 14.70 -31.36
N TYR A 8 9.56 16.03 -31.18
CA TYR A 8 9.05 16.62 -29.94
C TYR A 8 7.57 16.29 -29.70
N LEU A 9 6.74 16.24 -30.74
CA LEU A 9 5.32 15.88 -30.62
C LEU A 9 5.15 14.42 -30.18
N ILE A 10 5.94 13.50 -30.72
CA ILE A 10 5.90 12.07 -30.31
C ILE A 10 6.31 11.93 -28.83
N ILE A 11 7.36 12.64 -28.40
CA ILE A 11 7.81 12.61 -27.00
C ILE A 11 6.72 13.14 -26.06
N ILE A 12 6.04 14.22 -26.43
CA ILE A 12 4.95 14.78 -25.63
C ILE A 12 3.77 13.80 -25.53
N VAL A 13 3.42 13.11 -26.62
CA VAL A 13 2.36 12.08 -26.61
C VAL A 13 2.77 10.88 -25.74
N ILE A 14 4.04 10.46 -25.77
CA ILE A 14 4.53 9.37 -24.92
C ILE A 14 4.52 9.77 -23.44
N ILE A 15 4.93 10.99 -23.11
CA ILE A 15 4.89 11.50 -21.73
C ILE A 15 3.43 11.64 -21.26
N ALA A 16 2.55 12.18 -22.09
CA ALA A 16 1.12 12.27 -21.77
C ALA A 16 0.49 10.88 -21.60
N PHE A 17 0.85 9.91 -22.44
CA PHE A 17 0.41 8.52 -22.32
C PHE A 17 0.92 7.87 -21.03
N LEU A 18 2.19 8.06 -20.68
CA LEU A 18 2.76 7.57 -19.42
C LEU A 18 2.08 8.20 -18.20
N VAL A 19 1.85 9.51 -18.21
CA VAL A 19 1.17 10.21 -17.11
C VAL A 19 -0.30 9.79 -16.99
N ILE A 20 -1.00 9.59 -18.10
CA ILE A 20 -2.39 9.09 -18.08
C ILE A 20 -2.43 7.63 -17.63
N ASN A 21 -1.47 6.78 -18.02
CA ASN A 21 -1.45 5.39 -17.55
C ASN A 21 -1.04 5.27 -16.07
N GLN A 22 -0.26 6.22 -15.56
CA GLN A 22 0.11 6.30 -14.14
C GLN A 22 -0.98 6.94 -13.27
N ASN A 23 -1.76 7.90 -13.80
CA ASN A 23 -2.79 8.62 -13.05
C ASN A 23 -4.23 8.15 -13.33
N GLY A 24 -4.45 7.40 -14.40
CA GLY A 24 -5.78 7.09 -14.95
C GLY A 24 -6.46 5.84 -14.41
N LEU A 25 -5.91 5.19 -13.38
CA LEU A 25 -6.40 3.91 -12.90
C LEU A 25 -6.89 3.95 -11.44
N HIS A 26 -7.43 5.07 -10.96
CA HIS A 26 -8.09 5.12 -9.65
C HIS A 26 -9.37 5.95 -9.63
N MET A 27 -10.28 5.63 -10.55
CA MET A 27 -11.70 5.84 -10.31
C MET A 27 -12.43 4.55 -10.64
N GLN A 28 -12.16 3.51 -9.84
CA GLN A 28 -12.99 2.32 -9.85
C GLN A 28 -14.10 2.56 -8.84
N ASP A 29 -15.32 2.65 -9.37
CA ASP A 29 -16.58 2.82 -8.67
C ASP A 29 -16.66 1.97 -7.39
N ASP A 30 -17.36 2.55 -6.41
CA ASP A 30 -17.59 2.15 -5.01
C ASP A 30 -18.36 0.81 -4.84
N LEU A 31 -18.30 -0.09 -5.83
CA LEU A 31 -18.96 -1.39 -5.88
C LEU A 31 -17.99 -2.58 -5.72
N SER A 32 -16.69 -2.31 -5.58
CA SER A 32 -15.70 -3.35 -5.35
C SER A 32 -15.91 -3.99 -3.97
N PRO A 33 -15.84 -5.33 -3.87
CA PRO A 33 -16.01 -6.01 -2.59
C PRO A 33 -14.92 -5.56 -1.61
N THR A 34 -15.35 -5.23 -0.39
CA THR A 34 -14.49 -4.80 0.70
C THR A 34 -13.31 -5.75 0.89
N ILE A 35 -12.11 -5.18 0.98
CA ILE A 35 -10.87 -5.90 1.24
C ILE A 35 -10.81 -6.23 2.73
N ALA A 36 -10.91 -7.52 3.04
CA ALA A 36 -10.85 -8.00 4.41
C ALA A 36 -9.40 -7.95 4.92
N ARG A 37 -9.20 -7.58 6.18
CA ARG A 37 -7.85 -7.50 6.79
C ARG A 37 -7.16 -8.85 6.79
N GLU A 38 -7.94 -9.92 6.88
CA GLU A 38 -7.50 -11.31 6.84
C GLU A 38 -6.77 -11.64 5.54
N GLN A 39 -7.18 -11.06 4.41
CA GLN A 39 -6.48 -11.24 3.13
C GLN A 39 -5.09 -10.60 3.17
N ILE A 40 -4.99 -9.41 3.77
CA ILE A 40 -3.71 -8.70 3.97
C ILE A 40 -2.82 -9.49 4.94
N PHE A 41 -3.41 -10.09 5.97
CA PHE A 41 -2.67 -10.93 6.92
C PHE A 41 -2.03 -12.13 6.25
N ASP A 42 -2.75 -12.81 5.37
CA ASP A 42 -2.22 -13.98 4.66
C ASP A 42 -1.06 -13.60 3.72
N ASP A 43 -1.19 -12.50 2.98
CA ASP A 43 -0.17 -12.04 2.04
C ASP A 43 1.14 -11.62 2.75
N PHE A 44 1.03 -11.07 3.96
CA PHE A 44 2.18 -10.64 4.76
C PHE A 44 2.65 -11.67 5.81
N LYS A 45 2.08 -12.89 5.80
CA LYS A 45 2.41 -13.93 6.79
C LYS A 45 3.85 -14.46 6.69
N ASN A 46 4.42 -14.41 5.49
CA ASN A 46 5.77 -14.90 5.21
C ASN A 46 6.88 -13.86 5.46
N GLN A 47 6.54 -12.71 6.07
CA GLN A 47 7.53 -11.70 6.42
C GLN A 47 8.50 -12.23 7.48
N THR A 48 9.79 -11.94 7.31
CA THR A 48 10.83 -12.35 8.25
C THR A 48 11.06 -11.29 9.32
N GLY A 49 11.31 -11.72 10.56
CA GLY A 49 11.63 -10.84 11.68
C GLY A 49 10.40 -10.38 12.49
N GLU A 50 10.62 -9.41 13.37
CA GLU A 50 9.53 -8.81 14.16
C GLU A 50 8.78 -7.76 13.32
N VAL A 51 7.58 -8.14 12.88
CA VAL A 51 6.75 -7.34 11.98
C VAL A 51 5.38 -7.10 12.60
N SER A 52 4.84 -5.91 12.38
CA SER A 52 3.47 -5.56 12.73
C SER A 52 2.75 -4.84 11.61
N LEU A 53 1.45 -5.09 11.50
CA LEU A 53 0.53 -4.41 10.60
C LEU A 53 -0.36 -3.49 11.42
N SER A 54 -0.45 -2.23 11.02
CA SER A 54 -1.26 -1.21 11.67
C SER A 54 -2.29 -0.66 10.70
N PHE A 55 -3.54 -0.59 11.14
CA PHE A 55 -4.67 -0.07 10.37
C PHE A 55 -5.24 1.16 11.06
N PRO A 56 -5.53 2.25 10.34
CA PRO A 56 -6.34 3.33 10.87
C PRO A 56 -7.68 2.80 11.41
N LYS A 57 -8.21 3.41 12.48
CA LYS A 57 -9.56 3.04 12.98
C LYS A 57 -10.66 3.22 11.95
N SER A 58 -10.46 4.10 10.98
CA SER A 58 -11.38 4.36 9.88
C SER A 58 -11.24 3.37 8.73
N PHE A 59 -10.29 2.42 8.79
CA PHE A 59 -10.04 1.49 7.68
C PHE A 59 -11.28 0.64 7.41
N GLY A 60 -11.89 0.88 6.26
CA GLY A 60 -13.09 0.23 5.78
C GLY A 60 -12.83 -0.95 4.85
N GLY A 61 -11.59 -1.15 4.39
CA GLY A 61 -11.23 -2.11 3.35
C GLY A 61 -11.58 -1.62 1.95
N THR A 62 -11.56 -0.31 1.69
CA THR A 62 -11.85 0.23 0.35
C THR A 62 -10.59 0.45 -0.48
N ASN A 63 -10.74 0.44 -1.80
CA ASN A 63 -9.64 0.70 -2.72
C ASN A 63 -9.05 2.09 -2.45
N GLY A 64 -7.72 2.16 -2.36
CA GLY A 64 -6.99 3.39 -2.08
C GLY A 64 -6.79 3.69 -0.60
N GLU A 65 -7.29 2.87 0.32
CA GLU A 65 -6.99 3.02 1.73
C GLU A 65 -5.54 2.69 2.07
N LEU A 66 -5.08 3.28 3.16
CA LEU A 66 -3.72 3.13 3.65
C LEU A 66 -3.68 2.16 4.83
N PHE A 67 -2.67 1.30 4.82
CA PHE A 67 -2.24 0.53 5.98
C PHE A 67 -0.73 0.60 6.12
N TYR A 68 -0.23 0.17 7.28
CA TYR A 68 1.15 0.41 7.66
C TYR A 68 1.81 -0.89 8.05
N LEU A 69 2.97 -1.17 7.48
CA LEU A 69 3.83 -2.30 7.83
C LEU A 69 5.02 -1.77 8.61
N CYS A 70 5.09 -2.09 9.90
CA CYS A 70 6.22 -1.75 10.75
C CYS A 70 7.13 -2.97 10.90
N GLN A 71 8.40 -2.83 10.54
CA GLN A 71 9.43 -3.85 10.68
C GLN A 71 10.46 -3.36 11.70
N GLN A 72 10.75 -4.17 12.72
CA GLN A 72 11.88 -3.90 13.62
C GLN A 72 13.18 -4.27 12.91
N GLY A 73 13.94 -3.25 12.51
CA GLY A 73 15.29 -3.43 12.01
C GLY A 73 16.31 -3.64 13.14
N ALA A 74 17.54 -4.01 12.78
CA ALA A 74 18.62 -4.24 13.74
C ALA A 74 18.99 -3.01 14.57
N GLU A 75 18.85 -1.81 13.99
CA GLU A 75 19.17 -0.53 14.66
C GLU A 75 17.95 0.36 14.90
N LYS A 76 17.02 0.43 13.94
CA LYS A 76 15.84 1.32 13.99
C LYS A 76 14.62 0.65 13.36
N PRO A 77 13.40 0.95 13.83
CA PRO A 77 12.19 0.50 13.18
C PRO A 77 12.01 1.24 11.85
N VAL A 78 11.46 0.54 10.85
CA VAL A 78 11.06 1.12 9.56
C VAL A 78 9.57 0.88 9.37
N THR A 79 8.83 1.93 9.02
CA THR A 79 7.40 1.86 8.73
C THR A 79 7.15 2.14 7.25
N LYS A 80 6.65 1.13 6.53
CA LYS A 80 6.20 1.28 5.15
C LYS A 80 4.71 1.57 5.13
N VAL A 81 4.33 2.59 4.38
CA VAL A 81 2.93 2.97 4.15
C VAL A 81 2.51 2.37 2.82
N TYR A 82 1.58 1.43 2.87
CA TYR A 82 1.03 0.80 1.68
C TYR A 82 -0.36 1.34 1.41
N ARG A 83 -0.63 1.57 0.13
CA ARG A 83 -1.96 1.80 -0.39
C ARG A 83 -2.45 0.52 -1.04
N ILE A 84 -3.65 0.09 -0.67
CA ILE A 84 -4.22 -1.18 -1.12
C ILE A 84 -5.24 -0.99 -2.22
N TYR A 85 -5.20 -1.87 -3.21
CA TYR A 85 -6.18 -1.92 -4.28
C TYR A 85 -6.59 -3.36 -4.58
N ARG A 86 -7.84 -3.55 -4.98
CA ARG A 86 -8.29 -4.79 -5.60
C ARG A 86 -8.26 -4.61 -7.11
N LEU A 87 -7.51 -5.48 -7.78
CA LEU A 87 -7.45 -5.53 -9.24
C LEU A 87 -8.74 -6.15 -9.80
N GLU A 88 -8.99 -5.95 -11.09
CA GLU A 88 -10.13 -6.58 -11.79
C GLU A 88 -10.07 -8.12 -11.76
N SER A 89 -8.86 -8.69 -11.63
CA SER A 89 -8.65 -10.14 -11.43
C SER A 89 -9.14 -10.64 -10.06
N GLY A 90 -9.43 -9.74 -9.12
CA GLY A 90 -9.77 -10.04 -7.73
C GLY A 90 -8.55 -10.13 -6.81
N GLU A 91 -7.33 -10.08 -7.34
CA GLU A 91 -6.09 -10.06 -6.56
C GLU A 91 -5.89 -8.72 -5.86
N LEU A 92 -5.14 -8.74 -4.76
CA LEU A 92 -4.76 -7.53 -4.02
C LEU A 92 -3.43 -7.01 -4.55
N ASP A 93 -3.40 -5.71 -4.84
CA ASP A 93 -2.19 -4.97 -5.17
C ASP A 93 -1.83 -4.00 -4.05
N TYR A 94 -0.52 -3.88 -3.81
CA TYR A 94 0.04 -3.16 -2.68
C TYR A 94 1.05 -2.12 -3.20
N GLN A 95 0.59 -0.88 -3.36
CA GLN A 95 1.44 0.21 -3.79
C GLN A 95 2.17 0.81 -2.59
N LEU A 96 3.50 0.79 -2.60
CA LEU A 96 4.30 1.54 -1.62
C LEU A 96 4.05 3.03 -1.83
N HIS A 97 3.40 3.66 -0.86
CA HIS A 97 3.06 5.08 -0.89
C HIS A 97 4.16 5.93 -0.25
N ASP A 98 4.72 5.46 0.87
CA ASP A 98 5.74 6.16 1.64
C ASP A 98 6.55 5.18 2.50
N GLU A 99 7.72 5.62 2.96
CA GLU A 99 8.59 4.87 3.87
C GLU A 99 9.16 5.81 4.93
N TRP A 100 8.98 5.44 6.19
CA TRP A 100 9.38 6.26 7.34
C TRP A 100 10.41 5.53 8.18
N ASP A 101 11.60 6.13 8.26
CA ASP A 101 12.67 5.65 9.12
C ASP A 101 12.47 6.11 10.56
N ASN A 102 12.63 5.18 11.51
CA ASN A 102 12.62 5.45 12.94
C ASN A 102 11.31 6.08 13.46
N VAL A 103 10.19 5.79 12.79
CA VAL A 103 8.86 6.24 13.21
C VAL A 103 8.10 5.09 13.86
N VAL A 104 7.57 5.34 15.06
CA VAL A 104 6.68 4.41 15.76
C VAL A 104 5.27 4.96 15.72
N LEU A 105 4.33 4.15 15.24
CA LEU A 105 2.94 4.57 15.12
C LEU A 105 2.28 4.70 16.50
N PRO A 106 1.51 5.77 16.74
CA PRO A 106 0.82 5.97 18.02
C PRO A 106 -0.32 4.94 18.19
N ALA A 107 -0.18 4.05 19.17
CA ALA A 107 -1.10 2.93 19.41
C ALA A 107 -2.57 3.31 19.66
N ASN A 108 -2.88 4.58 19.95
CA ASN A 108 -4.27 5.03 20.14
C ASN A 108 -5.00 5.36 18.82
N ARG A 109 -4.27 5.57 17.72
CA ARG A 109 -4.84 5.92 16.40
C ARG A 109 -4.96 4.71 15.47
N PHE A 110 -4.28 3.62 15.78
CA PHE A 110 -4.17 2.45 14.93
C PHE A 110 -4.57 1.19 15.68
N GLU A 111 -5.19 0.27 14.95
CA GLU A 111 -5.31 -1.12 15.36
C GLU A 111 -4.09 -1.88 14.84
N THR A 112 -3.24 -2.33 15.76
CA THR A 112 -1.98 -2.99 15.43
C THR A 112 -2.06 -4.49 15.69
N TYR A 113 -1.55 -5.27 14.75
CA TYR A 113 -1.44 -6.72 14.78
C TYR A 113 0.03 -7.09 14.66
N TYR A 114 0.51 -7.97 15.53
CA TYR A 114 1.91 -8.43 15.52
C TYR A 114 1.96 -9.85 15.00
N LEU A 115 2.93 -10.14 14.13
CA LEU A 115 3.19 -11.49 13.67
C LEU A 115 4.00 -12.22 14.76
N LYS A 116 3.36 -13.17 15.44
CA LYS A 116 3.99 -14.01 16.48
C LYS A 116 3.78 -15.47 16.13
N GLN A 117 4.88 -16.22 15.97
CA GLN A 117 4.85 -17.66 15.70
C GLN A 117 3.99 -18.03 14.46
N GLY A 118 3.97 -17.17 13.45
CA GLY A 118 3.19 -17.39 12.23
C GLY A 118 1.71 -17.00 12.34
N GLU A 119 1.28 -16.39 13.44
CA GLU A 119 -0.09 -15.91 13.61
C GLU A 119 -0.13 -14.40 13.89
N TRP A 120 -1.16 -13.73 13.38
CA TRP A 120 -1.38 -12.31 13.61
C TRP A 120 -2.18 -12.10 14.90
N VAL A 121 -1.51 -11.57 15.92
CA VAL A 121 -2.12 -11.31 17.23
C VAL A 121 -2.44 -9.83 17.37
N LYS A 122 -3.72 -9.50 17.56
CA LYS A 122 -4.17 -8.13 17.83
C LYS A 122 -3.56 -7.64 19.14
N HIS A 123 -2.92 -6.48 19.08
CA HIS A 123 -2.43 -5.81 20.28
C HIS A 123 -3.60 -5.22 21.05
N ARG A 124 -3.93 -5.85 22.17
CA ARG A 124 -4.87 -5.31 23.13
C ARG A 124 -4.09 -4.38 24.06
N LYS A 125 -4.38 -3.08 23.99
CA LYS A 125 -3.89 -2.10 24.95
C LYS A 125 -4.60 -2.30 26.29
#